data_AF-K9KC28-F1
#
_entry.id   AF-K9KC28-F1
#
_cell.length_a   1.000
_cell.length_b   1.000
_cell.length_c   1.000
_cell.angle_alpha   90.00
_cell.angle_beta   90.00
_cell.angle_gamma   90.00
#
_symmetry.space_group_name_H-M   'P 1'
#
loop_
_entity.id
_entity.type
_entity.pdbx_description
1 polymer ?
#
loop_
_entity_poly.entity_id
_entity_poly.type
_entity_poly.pdbx_seq_one_letter_code
_entity_poly.pdbx_strand_id
1 'polypeptide(L)'
;KIKKRNKSLILQDSSFDGTENNRPEGAEHINHGERLIEEGCIHMVSLGSKALMIQVWADPHNGTFIFRVCMDSNDDMKAVLLAQAESQKNIFLPSKWQHLVLTYLEQPQGKRSIHGKISIWVSGQRKPDVTLDFILPRKTNLSSDSNKTFCMIGHCLSSQEDILQLAGKWDLGNLLLFNGAKIGSQEAFYLYACGPNHTSIMPCKYGKPVNDYSKYINKEILKCEQIRVLFMTKKDVDIGLLIESLSVVYTTYCPAQYTIYEPVIRLKGQMKTQLSQRPFSSKEVQSILLEPHHIKSLRPTERKTIQS
;
A
#
# COMPACT_ATOMS: atom_id res chain seq x y z
N LYS A 1 -62.35 -53.22 7.30
CA LYS A 1 -63.45 -52.46 7.96
C LYS A 1 -63.88 -51.30 7.06
N ILE A 2 -65.19 -51.08 6.93
CA ILE A 2 -65.96 -49.80 6.73
C ILE A 2 -65.19 -48.54 7.23
N LYS A 3 -65.18 -47.31 6.66
CA LYS A 3 -65.95 -46.48 5.64
C LYS A 3 -65.00 -45.31 5.17
N LYS A 4 -65.22 -44.36 4.23
CA LYS A 4 -66.26 -43.99 3.21
C LYS A 4 -65.67 -43.04 2.11
N ARG A 5 -65.79 -43.43 0.82
CA ARG A 5 -66.00 -42.66 -0.45
C ARG A 5 -66.32 -41.14 -0.40
N ASN A 6 -65.71 -40.31 -1.27
CA ASN A 6 -66.41 -39.38 -2.22
C ASN A 6 -65.50 -38.59 -3.23
N LYS A 7 -66.12 -38.04 -4.28
CA LYS A 7 -65.55 -37.13 -5.33
C LYS A 7 -66.43 -35.88 -5.50
N SER A 8 -65.81 -34.74 -5.81
CA SER A 8 -66.31 -33.58 -6.59
C SER A 8 -65.06 -32.74 -6.95
N LEU A 9 -64.74 -32.27 -8.17
CA LEU A 9 -65.46 -31.81 -9.38
C LEU A 9 -66.22 -30.48 -9.24
N ILE A 10 -65.91 -29.57 -10.19
CA ILE A 10 -66.43 -28.20 -10.45
C ILE A 10 -66.30 -27.19 -9.28
N LEU A 11 -66.17 -25.88 -9.52
CA LEU A 11 -66.30 -25.11 -10.77
C LEU A 11 -65.16 -24.07 -10.95
N GLN A 12 -65.07 -23.51 -12.15
CA GLN A 12 -64.23 -22.37 -12.53
C GLN A 12 -64.76 -21.07 -11.91
N ASP A 13 -63.89 -20.19 -11.42
CA ASP A 13 -64.26 -18.79 -11.16
C ASP A 13 -63.08 -17.84 -11.35
N SER A 14 -63.38 -16.55 -11.49
CA SER A 14 -62.45 -15.52 -11.98
C SER A 14 -62.06 -14.47 -10.95
N SER A 15 -60.86 -13.91 -11.05
CA SER A 15 -60.65 -12.45 -11.16
C SER A 15 -59.16 -12.05 -11.16
N PHE A 16 -58.92 -10.78 -11.52
CA PHE A 16 -57.68 -10.01 -11.37
C PHE A 16 -56.86 -10.38 -10.11
N ASP A 17 -55.55 -10.61 -10.30
CA ASP A 17 -54.56 -10.28 -9.26
C ASP A 17 -53.85 -8.98 -9.68
N GLY A 18 -53.76 -8.05 -8.74
CA GLY A 18 -53.25 -6.70 -8.92
C GLY A 18 -52.92 -6.11 -7.57
N THR A 19 -51.89 -6.65 -6.92
CA THR A 19 -51.44 -6.20 -5.59
C THR A 19 -49.95 -5.85 -5.62
N GLU A 20 -49.61 -4.61 -5.30
CA GLU A 20 -48.23 -4.22 -5.02
C GLU A 20 -47.67 -5.02 -3.83
N ASN A 21 -46.40 -5.42 -3.88
CA ASN A 21 -45.71 -5.82 -2.66
C ASN A 21 -44.24 -5.39 -2.69
N ASN A 22 -43.94 -4.38 -1.88
CA ASN A 22 -42.64 -3.72 -1.82
C ASN A 22 -41.53 -4.70 -1.45
N ARG A 23 -40.49 -4.78 -2.29
CA ARG A 23 -39.18 -5.33 -1.92
C ARG A 23 -38.11 -4.31 -2.30
N PRO A 24 -37.12 -4.03 -1.42
CA PRO A 24 -36.09 -3.04 -1.72
C PRO A 24 -35.31 -3.41 -2.98
N GLU A 25 -34.85 -2.39 -3.69
CA GLU A 25 -33.95 -2.53 -4.83
C GLU A 25 -32.76 -3.42 -4.42
N GLY A 26 -32.54 -4.49 -5.18
CA GLY A 26 -31.46 -5.43 -4.92
C GLY A 26 -30.14 -4.71 -5.15
N ALA A 27 -29.45 -4.35 -4.06
CA ALA A 27 -28.19 -3.62 -4.13
C ALA A 27 -27.21 -4.34 -5.07
N GLU A 28 -26.87 -3.71 -6.19
CA GLU A 28 -25.89 -4.23 -7.13
C GLU A 28 -24.55 -4.34 -6.42
N HIS A 29 -24.15 -5.57 -6.10
CA HIS A 29 -22.87 -5.87 -5.48
C HIS A 29 -21.76 -5.74 -6.54
N ILE A 30 -21.43 -4.50 -6.89
CA ILE A 30 -20.34 -4.17 -7.82
C ILE A 30 -19.05 -4.77 -7.27
N ASN A 31 -18.50 -5.74 -7.99
CA ASN A 31 -17.23 -6.38 -7.66
C ASN A 31 -16.05 -5.43 -7.93
N HIS A 32 -15.82 -4.50 -7.01
CA HIS A 32 -14.71 -3.54 -7.07
C HIS A 32 -13.30 -4.19 -7.12
N GLY A 33 -13.19 -5.51 -6.97
CA GLY A 33 -11.94 -6.27 -7.11
C GLY A 33 -11.45 -6.47 -8.56
N GLU A 34 -12.26 -6.16 -9.58
CA GLU A 34 -11.97 -6.51 -10.99
C GLU A 34 -11.51 -5.31 -11.85
N ARG A 35 -11.45 -4.09 -11.29
CA ARG A 35 -10.98 -2.90 -12.01
C ARG A 35 -9.49 -3.04 -12.36
N LEU A 36 -9.18 -3.24 -13.64
CA LEU A 36 -7.81 -3.12 -14.15
C LEU A 36 -7.27 -1.69 -13.90
N ILE A 37 -5.94 -1.53 -13.83
CA ILE A 37 -5.34 -0.20 -13.67
C ILE A 37 -5.75 0.66 -14.86
N GLU A 38 -6.45 1.75 -14.56
CA GLU A 38 -6.94 2.68 -15.57
C GLU A 38 -5.80 3.45 -16.24
N GLU A 39 -6.09 3.87 -17.46
CA GLU A 39 -5.29 4.82 -18.22
C GLU A 39 -5.09 6.12 -17.42
N GLY A 40 -3.85 6.62 -17.39
CA GLY A 40 -3.45 7.75 -16.55
C GLY A 40 -3.00 7.42 -15.10
N CYS A 41 -3.11 6.18 -14.63
CA CYS A 41 -2.62 5.78 -13.31
C CYS A 41 -1.08 5.62 -13.26
N ILE A 42 -0.46 6.14 -12.20
CA ILE A 42 1.00 6.26 -12.04
C ILE A 42 1.53 5.21 -11.08
N HIS A 43 2.59 4.50 -11.48
CA HIS A 43 3.29 3.57 -10.59
C HIS A 43 4.19 4.35 -9.61
N MET A 44 4.00 4.12 -8.31
CA MET A 44 4.81 4.78 -7.27
C MET A 44 5.96 3.87 -6.81
N VAL A 45 5.64 2.67 -6.34
CA VAL A 45 6.61 1.70 -5.84
C VAL A 45 6.07 0.28 -5.93
N SER A 46 6.93 -0.66 -6.33
CA SER A 46 6.72 -2.09 -6.16
C SER A 46 7.84 -2.67 -5.28
N LEU A 47 7.46 -3.45 -4.27
CA LEU A 47 8.37 -4.02 -3.27
C LEU A 47 8.00 -5.49 -3.00
N GLY A 48 9.01 -6.35 -3.02
CA GLY A 48 8.85 -7.77 -2.69
C GLY A 48 9.81 -8.65 -3.48
N SER A 49 9.39 -9.85 -3.85
CA SER A 49 10.09 -10.74 -4.77
C SER A 49 9.13 -11.25 -5.85
N LYS A 50 9.57 -12.14 -6.75
CA LYS A 50 8.62 -12.79 -7.68
C LYS A 50 7.56 -13.63 -6.96
N ALA A 51 7.95 -14.26 -5.84
CA ALA A 51 7.02 -15.06 -5.03
C ALA A 51 5.89 -14.23 -4.41
N LEU A 52 6.15 -12.97 -4.04
CA LEU A 52 5.13 -12.05 -3.53
C LEU A 52 5.60 -10.60 -3.70
N MET A 53 4.83 -9.79 -4.44
CA MET A 53 5.13 -8.39 -4.71
C MET A 53 3.95 -7.49 -4.37
N ILE A 54 4.18 -6.51 -3.51
CA ILE A 54 3.22 -5.42 -3.23
C ILE A 54 3.48 -4.31 -4.24
N GLN A 55 2.44 -3.78 -4.86
CA GLN A 55 2.51 -2.62 -5.74
C GLN A 55 1.64 -1.49 -5.21
N VAL A 56 2.15 -0.25 -5.34
CA VAL A 56 1.45 0.99 -5.02
C VAL A 56 1.37 1.84 -6.28
N TRP A 57 0.14 2.20 -6.65
CA TRP A 57 -0.16 3.08 -7.76
C TRP A 57 -0.98 4.27 -7.24
N ALA A 58 -0.90 5.41 -7.93
CA ALA A 58 -1.76 6.58 -7.68
C ALA A 58 -2.65 6.82 -8.91
N ASP A 59 -3.95 7.02 -8.70
CA ASP A 59 -4.82 7.65 -9.67
C ASP A 59 -4.89 9.16 -9.39
N PRO A 60 -4.37 10.02 -10.29
CA PRO A 60 -4.46 11.46 -10.14
C PRO A 60 -5.90 11.99 -10.11
N HIS A 61 -6.83 11.32 -10.80
CA HIS A 61 -8.16 11.87 -11.12
C HIS A 61 -9.13 11.76 -9.94
N ASN A 62 -9.17 10.61 -9.27
CA ASN A 62 -9.93 10.44 -8.03
C ASN A 62 -9.10 10.80 -6.77
N GLY A 63 -7.80 11.06 -6.93
CA GLY A 63 -6.88 11.26 -5.81
C GLY A 63 -6.84 10.04 -4.89
N THR A 64 -6.78 8.83 -5.46
CA THR A 64 -6.75 7.55 -4.73
C THR A 64 -5.41 6.84 -4.89
N PHE A 65 -5.03 6.05 -3.90
CA PHE A 65 -3.99 5.03 -4.06
C PHE A 65 -4.65 3.69 -4.40
N ILE A 66 -4.13 2.99 -5.40
CA ILE A 66 -4.50 1.62 -5.75
C ILE A 66 -3.39 0.71 -5.27
N PHE A 67 -3.72 -0.20 -4.36
CA PHE A 67 -2.79 -1.17 -3.80
C PHE A 67 -3.04 -2.55 -4.39
N ARG A 68 -1.98 -3.29 -4.73
CA ARG A 68 -2.05 -4.63 -5.28
C ARG A 68 -1.07 -5.58 -4.59
N VAL A 69 -1.46 -6.84 -4.48
CA VAL A 69 -0.55 -7.95 -4.17
C VAL A 69 -0.51 -8.86 -5.40
N CYS A 70 0.69 -9.15 -5.91
CA CYS A 70 0.93 -9.89 -7.14
C CYS A 70 1.94 -11.03 -6.91
N MET A 71 1.93 -12.01 -7.82
CA MET A 71 2.90 -13.11 -7.87
C MET A 71 3.32 -13.36 -9.32
N ASP A 72 4.62 -13.54 -9.56
CA ASP A 72 5.23 -13.95 -10.83
C ASP A 72 5.67 -15.41 -10.69
N SER A 73 5.13 -16.30 -11.55
CA SER A 73 5.37 -17.74 -11.49
C SER A 73 6.59 -18.21 -12.31
N ASN A 74 7.38 -17.30 -12.89
CA ASN A 74 8.52 -17.54 -13.80
C ASN A 74 8.22 -18.20 -15.16
N ASP A 75 7.14 -18.97 -15.29
CA ASP A 75 6.82 -19.79 -16.47
C ASP A 75 6.35 -18.98 -17.72
N ASP A 76 6.97 -17.83 -18.02
CA ASP A 76 6.60 -16.81 -19.04
C ASP A 76 5.14 -16.30 -18.99
N MET A 77 4.36 -16.76 -18.01
CA MET A 77 3.03 -16.28 -17.70
C MET A 77 3.10 -14.86 -17.09
N LYS A 78 2.16 -13.99 -17.51
CA LYS A 78 1.97 -12.67 -16.88
C LYS A 78 1.68 -12.81 -15.39
N ALA A 79 2.03 -11.77 -14.62
CA ALA A 79 1.81 -11.76 -13.18
C ALA A 79 0.36 -12.10 -12.81
N VAL A 80 0.18 -12.78 -11.67
CA VAL A 80 -1.12 -13.18 -11.12
C VAL A 80 -1.50 -12.20 -10.01
N LEU A 81 -2.66 -11.54 -10.13
CA LEU A 81 -3.22 -10.73 -9.06
C LEU A 81 -3.67 -11.66 -7.91
N LEU A 82 -3.27 -11.33 -6.68
CA LEU A 82 -3.68 -12.01 -5.45
C LEU A 82 -4.76 -11.22 -4.70
N ALA A 83 -4.60 -9.89 -4.59
CA ALA A 83 -5.61 -8.94 -4.10
C ALA A 83 -5.38 -7.55 -4.72
N GLN A 84 -6.47 -6.77 -4.79
CA GLN A 84 -6.45 -5.33 -5.06
C GLN A 84 -7.39 -4.62 -4.09
N ALA A 85 -7.05 -3.41 -3.66
CA ALA A 85 -7.96 -2.49 -2.99
C ALA A 85 -7.57 -1.03 -3.27
N GLU A 86 -8.57 -0.15 -3.35
CA GLU A 86 -8.37 1.30 -3.47
C GLU A 86 -8.50 2.00 -2.12
N SER A 87 -7.83 3.15 -1.96
CA SER A 87 -8.08 4.05 -0.84
C SER A 87 -9.39 4.83 -1.01
N GLN A 88 -9.83 5.52 0.06
CA GLN A 88 -10.83 6.59 -0.09
C GLN A 88 -10.40 7.62 -1.16
N LYS A 89 -11.38 8.23 -1.84
CA LYS A 89 -11.15 9.33 -2.79
C LYS A 89 -10.58 10.57 -2.10
N ASN A 90 -9.81 11.38 -2.82
CA ASN A 90 -9.14 12.59 -2.33
C ASN A 90 -8.24 12.32 -1.10
N ILE A 91 -7.54 11.19 -1.05
CA ILE A 91 -6.60 10.88 0.04
C ILE A 91 -5.34 11.77 -0.03
N PHE A 92 -4.93 12.11 -1.27
CA PHE A 92 -3.93 13.10 -1.61
C PHE A 92 -4.54 14.17 -2.52
N LEU A 93 -3.80 15.25 -2.77
CA LEU A 93 -4.18 16.39 -3.60
C LEU A 93 -3.15 16.56 -4.73
N PRO A 94 -3.55 16.44 -6.01
CA PRO A 94 -2.69 16.78 -7.15
C PRO A 94 -2.10 18.21 -7.06
N SER A 95 -1.00 18.42 -7.77
CA SER A 95 -0.28 19.72 -7.82
C SER A 95 0.22 20.25 -6.46
N LYS A 96 0.37 19.37 -5.44
CA LYS A 96 0.94 19.72 -4.14
C LYS A 96 2.01 18.71 -3.71
N TRP A 97 3.13 19.22 -3.21
CA TRP A 97 4.12 18.40 -2.52
C TRP A 97 3.52 17.86 -1.21
N GLN A 98 3.47 16.54 -1.07
CA GLN A 98 2.94 15.85 0.11
C GLN A 98 3.87 14.71 0.52
N HIS A 99 4.07 14.56 1.83
CA HIS A 99 4.78 13.42 2.41
C HIS A 99 3.83 12.23 2.54
N LEU A 100 4.26 11.04 2.14
CA LEU A 100 3.47 9.80 2.23
C LEU A 100 4.16 8.80 3.14
N VAL A 101 3.43 8.25 4.10
CA VAL A 101 3.83 7.05 4.84
C VAL A 101 2.84 5.94 4.55
N LEU A 102 3.38 4.79 4.16
CA LEU A 102 2.66 3.52 4.06
C LEU A 102 3.35 2.52 4.98
N THR A 103 2.59 1.85 5.84
CA THR A 103 3.02 0.62 6.49
C THR A 103 2.10 -0.53 6.08
N TYR A 104 2.66 -1.73 5.97
CA TYR A 104 1.94 -2.95 5.62
C TYR A 104 2.17 -4.01 6.69
N LEU A 105 1.11 -4.72 7.06
CA LEU A 105 1.13 -5.78 8.07
C LEU A 105 0.35 -6.99 7.55
N GLU A 106 0.99 -8.15 7.53
CA GLU A 106 0.33 -9.42 7.21
C GLU A 106 -0.09 -10.17 8.48
N GLN A 107 -1.27 -10.76 8.44
CA GLN A 107 -1.80 -11.63 9.50
C GLN A 107 -2.38 -12.90 8.87
N PRO A 108 -1.77 -14.09 9.09
CA PRO A 108 -2.29 -15.35 8.57
C PRO A 108 -3.66 -15.71 9.17
N GLN A 109 -4.70 -15.72 8.35
CA GLN A 109 -6.05 -16.18 8.72
C GLN A 109 -6.22 -17.67 8.36
N GLY A 110 -5.51 -18.53 9.10
CA GLY A 110 -5.48 -19.97 8.86
C GLY A 110 -4.47 -20.40 7.79
N LYS A 111 -4.68 -21.58 7.17
CA LYS A 111 -3.61 -22.32 6.48
C LYS A 111 -3.03 -21.67 5.21
N ARG A 112 -3.80 -20.82 4.51
CA ARG A 112 -3.36 -20.14 3.26
C ARG A 112 -3.99 -18.75 3.03
N SER A 113 -4.86 -18.28 3.92
CA SER A 113 -5.42 -16.93 3.80
C SER A 113 -4.52 -15.94 4.52
N ILE A 114 -4.24 -14.80 3.90
CA ILE A 114 -3.46 -13.70 4.46
C ILE A 114 -4.37 -12.47 4.51
N HIS A 115 -4.49 -11.88 5.69
CA HIS A 115 -5.06 -10.55 5.87
C HIS A 115 -3.93 -9.53 5.81
N GLY A 116 -3.80 -8.88 4.66
CA GLY A 116 -2.91 -7.73 4.48
C GLY A 116 -3.61 -6.45 4.95
N LYS A 117 -2.94 -5.67 5.79
CA LYS A 117 -3.44 -4.36 6.25
C LYS A 117 -2.46 -3.26 5.84
N ILE A 118 -2.92 -2.32 5.02
CA ILE A 118 -2.19 -1.08 4.68
C ILE A 118 -2.67 0.07 5.55
N SER A 119 -1.69 0.78 6.11
CA SER A 119 -1.85 1.89 7.04
C SER A 119 -1.23 3.15 6.45
N ILE A 120 -2.04 4.19 6.27
CA ILE A 120 -1.70 5.36 5.44
C ILE A 120 -1.62 6.63 6.30
N TRP A 121 -0.60 7.45 6.07
CA TRP A 121 -0.56 8.85 6.49
C TRP A 121 -0.13 9.75 5.32
N VAL A 122 -0.83 10.87 5.14
CA VAL A 122 -0.51 11.88 4.11
C VAL A 122 -0.28 13.21 4.81
N SER A 123 0.89 13.80 4.61
CA SER A 123 1.35 15.03 5.30
C SER A 123 1.15 14.94 6.83
N GLY A 124 1.59 13.84 7.43
CA GLY A 124 1.44 13.55 8.87
C GLY A 124 0.01 13.20 9.33
N GLN A 125 -1.01 13.47 8.52
CA GLN A 125 -2.40 13.15 8.85
C GLN A 125 -2.68 11.67 8.65
N ARG A 126 -3.19 11.00 9.68
CA ARG A 126 -3.75 9.64 9.55
C ARG A 126 -4.90 9.63 8.55
N LYS A 127 -4.95 8.63 7.68
CA LYS A 127 -6.07 8.32 6.78
C LYS A 127 -6.63 6.93 7.13
N PRO A 128 -7.82 6.53 6.63
CA PRO A 128 -8.34 5.19 6.85
C PRO A 128 -7.38 4.09 6.38
N ASP A 129 -7.50 2.94 7.02
CA ASP A 129 -6.79 1.72 6.62
C ASP A 129 -7.41 1.10 5.37
N VAL A 130 -6.60 0.38 4.59
CA VAL A 130 -7.04 -0.41 3.44
C VAL A 130 -6.67 -1.87 3.66
N THR A 131 -7.59 -2.78 3.37
CA THR A 131 -7.42 -4.24 3.55
C THR A 131 -7.17 -4.94 2.22
N LEU A 132 -6.23 -5.89 2.22
CA LEU A 132 -5.82 -6.71 1.08
C LEU A 132 -5.86 -8.17 1.52
N ASP A 133 -7.04 -8.77 1.42
CA ASP A 133 -7.25 -10.18 1.79
C ASP A 133 -6.99 -11.08 0.57
N PHE A 134 -6.04 -12.01 0.69
CA PHE A 134 -5.69 -12.92 -0.40
C PHE A 134 -5.42 -14.35 0.07
N ILE A 135 -5.54 -15.30 -0.86
CA ILE A 135 -5.25 -16.72 -0.63
C ILE A 135 -4.01 -17.11 -1.43
N LEU A 136 -2.98 -17.61 -0.75
CA LEU A 136 -1.77 -18.14 -1.37
C LEU A 136 -2.09 -19.39 -2.24
N PRO A 137 -1.60 -19.49 -3.48
CA PRO A 137 -1.81 -20.66 -4.36
C PRO A 137 -1.37 -21.99 -3.73
N ARG A 138 -1.95 -23.11 -4.18
CA ARG A 138 -1.68 -24.46 -3.63
C ARG A 138 -0.34 -25.05 -4.08
N LYS A 139 0.17 -24.60 -5.23
CA LYS A 139 1.50 -24.90 -5.76
C LYS A 139 2.05 -23.59 -6.32
N THR A 140 3.30 -23.32 -6.02
CA THR A 140 4.08 -22.21 -6.55
C THR A 140 5.44 -22.81 -6.91
N ASN A 141 5.68 -23.07 -8.20
CA ASN A 141 6.94 -23.65 -8.68
C ASN A 141 8.02 -22.56 -8.70
N LEU A 142 8.42 -22.15 -7.49
CA LEU A 142 9.32 -21.04 -7.26
C LEU A 142 10.76 -21.50 -7.48
N SER A 143 11.38 -21.00 -8.55
CA SER A 143 12.82 -21.12 -8.78
C SER A 143 13.61 -20.45 -7.65
N SER A 144 14.89 -20.78 -7.49
CA SER A 144 15.79 -20.14 -6.53
C SER A 144 15.80 -18.61 -6.67
N ASP A 145 15.72 -18.12 -7.91
CA ASP A 145 15.74 -16.69 -8.24
C ASP A 145 14.48 -15.95 -7.81
N SER A 146 13.36 -16.66 -7.57
CA SER A 146 12.12 -16.03 -7.09
C SER A 146 12.22 -15.43 -5.68
N ASN A 147 13.28 -15.76 -4.94
CA ASN A 147 13.62 -15.20 -3.64
C ASN A 147 14.45 -13.91 -3.74
N LYS A 148 14.95 -13.53 -4.93
CA LYS A 148 15.59 -12.23 -5.14
C LYS A 148 14.55 -11.13 -4.87
N THR A 149 14.88 -10.21 -3.97
CA THR A 149 14.02 -9.06 -3.68
C THR A 149 14.30 -7.90 -4.63
N PHE A 150 13.24 -7.16 -4.92
CA PHE A 150 13.22 -6.01 -5.81
C PHE A 150 12.53 -4.84 -5.10
N CYS A 151 13.07 -3.64 -5.29
CA CYS A 151 12.39 -2.38 -5.00
C CYS A 151 12.45 -1.55 -6.29
N MET A 152 11.28 -1.28 -6.87
CA MET A 152 11.12 -0.59 -8.16
C MET A 152 10.36 0.69 -7.88
N ILE A 153 10.87 1.85 -8.29
CA ILE A 153 10.38 3.16 -7.85
C ILE A 153 10.11 4.04 -9.07
N GLY A 154 9.00 4.78 -9.05
CA GLY A 154 8.59 5.65 -10.16
C GLY A 154 7.97 4.90 -11.34
N HIS A 155 7.55 5.64 -12.36
CA HIS A 155 6.77 5.15 -13.49
C HIS A 155 7.54 5.28 -14.80
N CYS A 156 7.42 4.29 -15.69
CA CYS A 156 7.98 4.33 -17.03
C CYS A 156 6.86 4.43 -18.07
N LEU A 157 6.96 5.44 -18.93
CA LEU A 157 6.05 5.74 -20.04
C LEU A 157 6.39 4.84 -21.23
N SER A 158 5.38 4.28 -21.89
CA SER A 158 5.55 3.36 -23.02
C SER A 158 5.24 3.95 -24.39
N SER A 159 4.57 5.10 -24.43
CA SER A 159 4.21 5.82 -25.66
C SER A 159 4.11 7.33 -25.37
N GLN A 160 3.93 8.12 -26.43
CA GLN A 160 3.59 9.55 -26.29
C GLN A 160 2.12 9.77 -25.88
N GLU A 161 1.25 8.78 -26.13
CA GLU A 161 -0.16 8.83 -25.74
C GLU A 161 -0.31 8.62 -24.22
N ASP A 162 0.51 7.74 -23.62
CA ASP A 162 0.61 7.56 -22.17
C ASP A 162 0.87 8.90 -21.45
N ILE A 163 1.65 9.80 -22.06
CA ILE A 163 2.01 11.11 -21.51
C ILE A 163 0.79 12.04 -21.44
N LEU A 164 -0.10 11.97 -22.42
CA LEU A 164 -1.34 12.77 -22.47
C LEU A 164 -2.37 12.27 -21.44
N GLN A 165 -2.29 10.99 -21.05
CA GLN A 165 -3.14 10.40 -20.03
C GLN A 165 -2.67 10.69 -18.60
N LEU A 166 -1.38 10.98 -18.40
CA LEU A 166 -0.90 11.43 -17.09
C LEU A 166 -1.36 12.86 -16.81
N ALA A 167 -1.97 13.07 -15.65
CA ALA A 167 -2.39 14.40 -15.18
C ALA A 167 -1.18 15.25 -14.75
N GLY A 168 -0.42 15.73 -15.73
CA GLY A 168 0.73 16.64 -15.57
C GLY A 168 2.05 15.95 -15.22
N LYS A 169 3.06 16.76 -14.87
CA LYS A 169 4.38 16.30 -14.43
C LYS A 169 4.35 15.89 -12.95
N TRP A 170 5.00 14.78 -12.64
CA TRP A 170 5.16 14.25 -11.29
C TRP A 170 6.63 14.27 -10.86
N ASP A 171 6.87 14.63 -9.60
CA ASP A 171 8.19 14.69 -8.97
C ASP A 171 8.19 13.84 -7.69
N LEU A 172 9.36 13.32 -7.33
CA LEU A 172 9.53 12.39 -6.21
C LEU A 172 10.55 12.94 -5.18
N GLY A 173 10.24 12.76 -3.90
CA GLY A 173 11.16 13.04 -2.79
C GLY A 173 12.09 11.87 -2.47
N ASN A 174 12.87 11.99 -1.39
CA ASN A 174 13.65 10.85 -0.89
C ASN A 174 12.72 9.73 -0.36
N LEU A 175 13.13 8.48 -0.53
CA LEU A 175 12.41 7.30 -0.02
C LEU A 175 13.22 6.65 1.11
N LEU A 176 12.58 6.42 2.26
CA LEU A 176 13.12 5.67 3.39
C LEU A 176 12.32 4.37 3.54
N LEU A 177 13.00 3.23 3.46
CA LEU A 177 12.41 1.91 3.65
C LEU A 177 12.81 1.35 5.02
N PHE A 178 11.80 0.96 5.80
CA PHE A 178 11.97 0.40 7.13
C PHE A 178 11.47 -1.04 7.21
N ASN A 179 12.24 -1.93 7.84
CA ASN A 179 11.87 -3.32 8.06
C ASN A 179 11.27 -3.51 9.47
N GLY A 180 9.98 -3.83 9.55
CA GLY A 180 9.29 -4.08 10.82
C GLY A 180 8.98 -2.85 11.68
N ALA A 181 9.10 -1.63 11.14
CA ALA A 181 8.81 -0.40 11.87
C ALA A 181 7.34 -0.30 12.32
N LYS A 182 7.14 -0.05 13.61
CA LYS A 182 5.83 0.36 14.16
C LYS A 182 5.68 1.88 14.05
N ILE A 183 5.45 2.38 12.83
CA ILE A 183 5.19 3.80 12.60
C ILE A 183 3.76 4.12 13.04
N GLY A 184 3.60 5.00 14.03
CA GLY A 184 2.33 5.57 14.47
C GLY A 184 2.17 7.03 14.03
N SER A 185 1.23 7.74 14.65
CA SER A 185 0.92 9.13 14.24
C SER A 185 2.00 10.13 14.64
N GLN A 186 2.74 9.89 15.73
CA GLN A 186 3.83 10.76 16.16
C GLN A 186 5.06 10.58 15.24
N GLU A 187 5.35 9.34 14.87
CA GLU A 187 6.47 8.96 14.00
C GLU A 187 6.21 9.42 12.55
N ALA A 188 4.99 9.22 12.03
CA ALA A 188 4.60 9.70 10.71
C ALA A 188 4.57 11.24 10.62
N PHE A 189 4.21 11.93 11.71
CA PHE A 189 4.30 13.40 11.78
C PHE A 189 5.76 13.88 11.92
N TYR A 190 6.60 13.19 12.69
CA TYR A 190 8.04 13.49 12.77
C TYR A 190 8.69 13.41 11.39
N LEU A 191 8.48 12.30 10.66
CA LEU A 191 9.04 12.11 9.31
C LEU A 191 8.53 13.19 8.32
N TYR A 192 7.25 13.57 8.41
CA TYR A 192 6.72 14.71 7.64
C TYR A 192 7.44 16.03 7.98
N ALA A 193 7.69 16.30 9.26
CA ALA A 193 8.34 17.52 9.72
C ALA A 193 9.83 17.61 9.31
N CYS A 194 10.50 16.46 9.13
CA CYS A 194 11.86 16.41 8.57
C CYS A 194 11.94 16.94 7.12
N GLY A 195 10.84 16.92 6.37
CA GLY A 195 10.73 17.49 5.02
C GLY A 195 11.28 16.60 3.89
N PRO A 196 11.03 16.98 2.62
CA PRO A 196 11.26 16.10 1.46
C PRO A 196 12.73 15.79 1.17
N ASN A 197 13.64 16.66 1.62
CA ASN A 197 15.10 16.52 1.42
C ASN A 197 15.78 15.74 2.55
N HIS A 198 15.02 15.14 3.48
CA HIS A 198 15.59 14.40 4.60
C HIS A 198 16.23 13.07 4.14
N THR A 199 17.44 12.79 4.63
CA THR A 199 18.24 11.62 4.23
C THR A 199 18.72 10.76 5.41
N SER A 200 18.62 11.25 6.66
CA SER A 200 19.18 10.60 7.83
C SER A 200 18.45 10.96 9.12
N ILE A 201 17.71 9.99 9.64
CA ILE A 201 17.09 10.01 10.98
C ILE A 201 18.10 9.80 12.13
N MET A 202 19.38 9.55 11.82
CA MET A 202 20.40 9.22 12.82
C MET A 202 20.70 10.43 13.73
N PRO A 203 20.92 10.23 15.05
CA PRO A 203 21.25 11.32 15.95
C PRO A 203 22.57 11.99 15.56
N CYS A 204 22.55 13.31 15.34
CA CYS A 204 23.76 14.07 15.08
C CYS A 204 24.61 14.17 16.37
N LYS A 205 25.92 13.95 16.24
CA LYS A 205 26.89 14.06 17.35
C LYS A 205 26.92 15.46 17.99
N TYR A 206 26.59 16.49 17.22
CA TYR A 206 26.65 17.90 17.63
C TYR A 206 25.33 18.41 18.22
N GLY A 207 24.37 17.53 18.52
CA GLY A 207 23.09 17.83 19.15
C GLY A 207 21.89 17.44 18.30
N LYS A 208 20.70 17.41 18.92
CA LYS A 208 19.44 17.25 18.20
C LYS A 208 19.11 18.58 17.48
N PRO A 209 18.77 18.59 16.19
CA PRO A 209 18.19 19.78 15.56
C PRO A 209 16.84 20.09 16.22
N VAL A 210 16.57 21.37 16.48
CA VAL A 210 15.26 21.82 16.96
C VAL A 210 14.30 21.80 15.78
N ASN A 211 13.46 20.77 15.70
CA ASN A 211 12.41 20.67 14.69
C ASN A 211 11.35 21.75 14.94
N ASP A 212 11.36 22.82 14.13
CA ASP A 212 10.22 23.73 14.07
C ASP A 212 9.02 23.05 13.37
N TYR A 213 8.04 22.66 14.18
CA TYR A 213 6.80 22.05 13.73
C TYR A 213 5.78 23.06 13.18
N SER A 214 5.98 24.38 13.37
CA SER A 214 4.96 25.42 13.10
C SER A 214 4.37 25.34 11.70
N LYS A 215 5.23 25.34 10.67
CA LYS A 215 4.91 25.22 9.23
C LYS A 215 4.23 23.90 8.83
N TYR A 216 4.20 22.90 9.71
CA TYR A 216 3.57 21.60 9.47
C TYR A 216 2.28 21.39 10.25
N ILE A 217 1.91 22.29 11.17
CA ILE A 217 0.68 22.16 11.98
C ILE A 217 -0.51 22.74 11.22
N ASN A 218 -1.60 21.98 11.15
CA ASN A 218 -2.88 22.44 10.60
C ASN A 218 -4.07 21.83 11.38
N LYS A 219 -5.28 22.35 11.14
CA LYS A 219 -6.52 21.94 11.84
C LYS A 219 -6.77 20.44 11.79
N GLU A 220 -6.44 19.77 10.69
CA GLU A 220 -6.64 18.34 10.50
C GLU A 220 -5.64 17.50 11.31
N ILE A 221 -4.36 17.90 11.34
CA ILE A 221 -3.33 17.25 12.16
C ILE A 221 -3.67 17.37 13.65
N LEU A 222 -4.21 18.50 14.07
CA LEU A 222 -4.68 18.73 15.44
C LEU A 222 -5.94 17.94 15.82
N LYS A 223 -6.59 17.20 14.91
CA LYS A 223 -7.63 16.22 15.28
C LYS A 223 -7.01 14.95 15.92
N CYS A 224 -5.73 14.67 15.69
CA CYS A 224 -5.06 13.52 16.28
C CYS A 224 -4.64 13.81 17.73
N GLU A 225 -5.25 13.10 18.68
CA GLU A 225 -4.92 13.21 20.11
C GLU A 225 -3.43 12.96 20.40
N GLN A 226 -2.84 11.93 19.79
CA GLN A 226 -1.42 11.60 19.97
C GLN A 226 -0.50 12.78 19.59
N ILE A 227 -0.86 13.57 18.57
CA ILE A 227 -0.10 14.74 18.13
C ILE A 227 -0.40 15.96 19.03
N ARG A 228 -1.64 16.13 19.51
CA ARG A 228 -1.95 17.14 20.55
C ARG A 228 -1.14 16.91 21.83
N VAL A 229 -1.08 15.66 22.31
CA VAL A 229 -0.31 15.26 23.50
C VAL A 229 1.19 15.50 23.30
N LEU A 230 1.73 15.24 22.10
CA LEU A 230 3.13 15.55 21.76
C LEU A 230 3.44 17.04 22.00
N PHE A 231 2.65 17.94 21.41
CA PHE A 231 2.85 19.39 21.57
C PHE A 231 2.59 19.89 22.99
N MET A 232 1.55 19.38 23.67
CA MET A 232 1.22 19.79 25.04
C MET A 232 2.27 19.33 26.07
N THR A 233 2.87 18.15 25.89
CA THR A 233 3.89 17.63 26.82
C THR A 233 5.31 18.09 26.50
N LYS A 234 5.54 18.72 25.34
CA LYS A 234 6.86 19.16 24.84
C LYS A 234 7.92 18.05 24.84
N LYS A 235 7.49 16.78 24.66
CA LYS A 235 8.38 15.63 24.55
C LYS A 235 8.87 15.47 23.12
N ASP A 236 10.07 14.91 22.98
CA ASP A 236 10.52 14.35 21.71
C ASP A 236 9.70 13.09 21.34
N VAL A 237 9.58 12.81 20.05
CA VAL A 237 9.11 11.51 19.54
C VAL A 237 10.22 10.48 19.75
N ASP A 238 9.88 9.26 20.23
CA ASP A 238 10.84 8.17 20.34
C ASP A 238 11.11 7.52 18.97
N ILE A 239 11.98 8.17 18.20
CA ILE A 239 12.44 7.67 16.90
C ILE A 239 13.38 6.46 17.00
N GLY A 240 13.62 5.90 18.20
CA GLY A 240 14.51 4.76 18.40
C GLY A 240 14.11 3.55 17.54
N LEU A 241 12.82 3.24 17.44
CA LEU A 241 12.34 2.16 16.58
C LEU A 241 12.50 2.46 15.08
N LEU A 242 12.47 3.73 14.66
CA LEU A 242 12.77 4.11 13.27
C LEU A 242 14.27 3.90 12.98
N ILE A 243 15.14 4.29 13.91
CA ILE A 243 16.60 4.08 13.82
C ILE A 243 16.97 2.59 13.81
N GLU A 244 16.27 1.74 14.54
CA GLU A 244 16.54 0.30 14.58
C GLU A 244 16.07 -0.47 13.33
N SER A 245 15.10 0.08 12.59
CA SER A 245 14.41 -0.58 11.47
C SER A 245 14.76 -0.03 10.09
N LEU A 246 15.37 1.15 9.99
CA LEU A 246 15.80 1.71 8.71
C LEU A 246 16.73 0.71 7.99
N SER A 247 16.41 0.43 6.73
CA SER A 247 17.05 -0.63 5.93
C SER A 247 17.59 -0.10 4.60
N VAL A 248 16.86 0.81 3.94
CA VAL A 248 17.33 1.48 2.72
C VAL A 248 16.94 2.97 2.74
N VAL A 249 17.83 3.83 2.26
CA VAL A 249 17.54 5.21 1.87
C VAL A 249 17.88 5.39 0.39
N TYR A 250 16.90 5.82 -0.40
CA TYR A 250 17.08 6.26 -1.78
C TYR A 250 16.87 7.78 -1.85
N THR A 251 17.73 8.48 -2.62
CA THR A 251 17.74 9.94 -2.69
C THR A 251 17.64 10.43 -4.12
N THR A 252 16.69 11.31 -4.43
CA THR A 252 16.50 11.82 -5.80
C THR A 252 17.57 12.81 -6.25
N TYR A 253 18.46 13.24 -5.35
CA TYR A 253 19.71 13.94 -5.68
C TYR A 253 20.76 13.03 -6.35
N CYS A 254 20.78 11.73 -6.01
CA CYS A 254 21.69 10.73 -6.57
C CYS A 254 20.90 9.50 -7.07
N PRO A 255 20.07 9.63 -8.11
CA PRO A 255 19.10 8.59 -8.50
C PRO A 255 19.75 7.29 -9.02
N ALA A 256 21.04 7.31 -9.35
CA ALA A 256 21.81 6.12 -9.71
C ALA A 256 22.21 5.25 -8.49
N GLN A 257 22.02 5.71 -7.26
CA GLN A 257 22.48 5.02 -6.05
C GLN A 257 21.44 4.97 -4.91
N TYR A 258 21.61 3.99 -4.03
CA TYR A 258 20.86 3.86 -2.78
C TYR A 258 21.78 3.41 -1.64
N THR A 259 21.48 3.84 -0.41
CA THR A 259 22.23 3.48 0.80
C THR A 259 21.53 2.35 1.54
N ILE A 260 22.25 1.26 1.84
CA ILE A 260 21.79 0.19 2.72
C ILE A 260 22.23 0.47 4.16
N TYR A 261 21.35 0.18 5.12
CA TYR A 261 21.60 0.20 6.55
C TYR A 261 21.46 -1.23 7.11
N GLU A 262 22.38 -1.67 7.97
CA GLU A 262 22.30 -3.00 8.58
C GLU A 262 21.26 -3.03 9.72
N PRO A 263 20.40 -4.08 9.80
CA PRO A 263 19.51 -4.27 10.94
C PRO A 263 20.29 -4.40 12.24
N VAL A 264 19.85 -3.70 13.30
CA VAL A 264 20.54 -3.74 14.61
C VAL A 264 20.21 -5.04 15.34
N ILE A 265 20.97 -6.10 15.06
CA ILE A 265 20.83 -7.41 15.72
C ILE A 265 21.24 -7.28 17.20
N ARG A 266 20.27 -7.05 18.09
CA ARG A 266 20.47 -7.12 19.54
C ARG A 266 20.34 -8.54 20.06
N LEU A 267 21.38 -9.03 20.73
CA LEU A 267 21.29 -10.19 21.60
C LEU A 267 20.47 -9.83 22.86
N LYS A 268 19.62 -10.75 23.34
CA LYS A 268 18.81 -10.54 24.55
C LYS A 268 19.73 -10.28 25.75
N GLY A 269 19.55 -9.12 26.41
CA GLY A 269 20.26 -8.74 27.63
C GLY A 269 21.21 -7.54 27.50
N GLN A 270 21.48 -7.03 26.30
CA GLN A 270 22.30 -5.81 26.17
C GLN A 270 21.57 -4.54 26.63
N MET A 271 22.31 -3.68 27.34
CA MET A 271 21.85 -2.39 27.86
C MET A 271 21.64 -1.36 26.74
N LYS A 272 20.72 -0.40 26.93
CA LYS A 272 20.42 0.66 25.95
C LYS A 272 21.57 1.68 25.83
N THR A 273 22.56 1.39 24.98
CA THR A 273 23.47 2.40 24.42
C THR A 273 22.74 3.33 23.45
N GLN A 274 23.34 4.50 23.16
CA GLN A 274 22.77 5.47 22.22
C GLN A 274 22.57 4.84 20.84
N LEU A 275 21.34 4.94 20.34
CA LEU A 275 20.97 4.38 19.05
C LEU A 275 21.63 5.12 17.88
N SER A 276 22.51 4.42 17.19
CA SER A 276 23.03 4.82 15.88
C SER A 276 23.27 3.56 15.04
N GLN A 277 22.56 3.44 13.92
CA GLN A 277 23.10 2.69 12.79
C GLN A 277 24.19 3.53 12.12
N ARG A 278 24.99 2.89 11.28
CA ARG A 278 25.80 3.55 10.26
C ARG A 278 25.31 3.07 8.89
N PRO A 279 25.44 3.89 7.83
CA PRO A 279 25.39 3.39 6.46
C PRO A 279 26.32 2.19 6.32
N PHE A 280 25.80 1.05 5.85
CA PHE A 280 26.59 -0.17 5.64
C PHE A 280 27.29 -0.12 4.28
N SER A 281 26.57 0.25 3.22
CA SER A 281 27.14 0.49 1.89
C SER A 281 26.24 1.37 1.04
N SER A 282 26.84 2.16 0.15
CA SER A 282 26.14 2.63 -1.05
C SER A 282 26.14 1.50 -2.09
N LYS A 283 25.09 1.44 -2.90
CA LYS A 283 24.90 0.50 -4.01
C LYS A 283 24.34 1.23 -5.22
N GLU A 284 24.75 0.80 -6.40
CA GLU A 284 24.20 1.28 -7.67
C GLU A 284 22.85 0.60 -7.96
N VAL A 285 21.94 1.35 -8.58
CA VAL A 285 20.61 0.85 -8.96
C VAL A 285 20.74 -0.05 -10.19
N GLN A 286 20.23 -1.29 -10.13
CA GLN A 286 20.42 -2.32 -11.16
C GLN A 286 19.82 -1.97 -12.53
N SER A 287 18.84 -1.06 -12.59
CA SER A 287 18.56 -0.26 -13.79
C SER A 287 17.95 1.08 -13.43
N ILE A 288 18.48 2.16 -14.03
CA ILE A 288 17.94 3.53 -13.91
C ILE A 288 16.71 3.70 -14.82
N LEU A 289 16.59 2.91 -15.88
CA LEU A 289 15.44 2.88 -16.78
C LEU A 289 14.93 1.45 -16.95
N LEU A 290 13.80 1.15 -16.34
CA LEU A 290 13.07 -0.09 -16.62
C LEU A 290 12.35 0.05 -17.96
N GLU A 291 12.73 -0.77 -18.94
CA GLU A 291 12.02 -0.80 -20.23
C GLU A 291 10.49 -0.92 -20.02
N PRO A 292 9.66 -0.17 -20.77
CA PRO A 292 8.24 -0.04 -20.45
C PRO A 292 7.47 -1.38 -20.49
N HIS A 293 7.97 -2.35 -21.27
CA HIS A 293 7.41 -3.69 -21.33
C HIS A 293 7.56 -4.47 -20.01
N HIS A 294 8.57 -4.19 -19.17
CA HIS A 294 8.70 -4.78 -17.84
C HIS A 294 7.63 -4.28 -16.86
N ILE A 295 7.22 -3.01 -16.97
CA ILE A 295 6.08 -2.52 -16.17
C ILE A 295 4.75 -3.10 -16.72
N LYS A 296 4.64 -3.32 -18.04
CA LYS A 296 3.46 -3.98 -18.64
C LYS A 296 3.36 -5.47 -18.29
N SER A 297 4.47 -6.22 -18.13
CA SER A 297 4.43 -7.63 -17.67
C SER A 297 4.12 -7.75 -16.17
N LEU A 298 4.48 -6.74 -15.38
CA LEU A 298 4.07 -6.60 -13.97
C LEU A 298 2.62 -6.10 -13.78
N ARG A 299 1.90 -5.72 -14.84
CA ARG A 299 0.44 -5.56 -14.78
C ARG A 299 -0.19 -6.95 -14.86
N PRO A 300 -0.79 -7.48 -13.77
CA PRO A 300 -1.37 -8.82 -13.80
C PRO A 300 -2.58 -8.91 -14.73
N THR A 301 -2.75 -10.09 -15.33
CA THR A 301 -3.97 -10.45 -16.06
C THR A 301 -5.09 -10.86 -15.12
N GLU A 302 -6.33 -10.66 -15.56
CA GLU A 302 -7.54 -11.16 -14.92
C GLU A 302 -7.45 -12.67 -14.64
N ARG A 303 -7.96 -13.08 -13.48
CA ARG A 303 -8.31 -14.48 -13.27
C ARG A 303 -9.58 -14.77 -14.04
N LYS A 304 -9.48 -15.40 -15.22
CA LYS A 304 -10.63 -16.16 -15.73
C LYS A 304 -11.04 -17.16 -14.67
N THR A 305 -12.24 -17.00 -14.14
CA THR A 305 -12.87 -17.93 -13.20
C THR A 305 -13.10 -19.25 -13.91
N ILE A 306 -12.13 -20.15 -13.82
CA ILE A 306 -12.31 -21.56 -14.20
C ILE A 306 -13.34 -22.11 -13.21
N GLN A 307 -14.59 -22.16 -13.64
CA GLN A 307 -15.68 -22.80 -12.93
C GLN A 307 -15.33 -24.29 -12.77
N SER A 308 -15.53 -24.80 -11.56
CA SER A 308 -15.26 -26.18 -11.15
C SER A 308 -16.55 -26.88 -10.73
#